data_AF-A0A410NZG2-F1
#
_entry.id   AF-A0A410NZG2-F1
#
_cell.length_a   1.000
_cell.length_b   1.000
_cell.length_c   1.000
_cell.angle_alpha   90.00
_cell.angle_beta   90.00
_cell.angle_gamma   90.00
#
_symmetry.space_group_name_H-M   'P 1'
#
loop_
_entity.id
_entity.type
_entity.pdbx_description
1 polymer ?
#
loop_
_entity_poly.entity_id
_entity_poly.type
_entity_poly.pdbx_seq_one_letter_code
_entity_poly.pdbx_strand_id
1 'polypeptide(L)'
;MNPDRRSVSSVPEKDVRPSRRGGHFSADLARDAQAHFQKQSIGEVSEVEARAMLADLTDFFRILIEWDSKRRAKPGRSIPNSRKKE
;
A
#
# COMPACT_ATOMS: atom_id res chain seq x y z
N MET A 1 1.70 -44.15 -32.26
CA MET A 1 0.60 -43.56 -31.47
C MET A 1 0.74 -44.00 -30.03
N ASN A 2 1.01 -43.05 -29.12
CA ASN A 2 0.73 -43.16 -27.69
C ASN A 2 0.78 -41.72 -27.11
N PRO A 3 -0.27 -41.20 -26.42
CA PRO A 3 -0.28 -39.83 -25.91
C PRO A 3 0.14 -39.82 -24.44
N ASP A 4 1.37 -39.42 -24.15
CA ASP A 4 1.79 -39.22 -22.76
C ASP A 4 1.27 -37.88 -22.23
N ARG A 5 0.36 -38.01 -21.27
CA ARG A 5 -0.25 -36.95 -20.48
C ARG A 5 0.83 -36.19 -19.70
N ARG A 6 1.21 -35.01 -20.17
CA ARG A 6 1.79 -33.96 -19.32
C ARG A 6 0.81 -32.81 -19.19
N SER A 7 -0.21 -33.02 -18.35
CA SER A 7 -0.97 -31.93 -17.75
C SER A 7 -0.05 -31.23 -16.75
N VAL A 8 0.70 -30.23 -17.22
CA VAL A 8 1.33 -29.24 -16.37
C VAL A 8 0.23 -28.32 -15.86
N SER A 9 -0.33 -28.64 -14.70
CA SER A 9 -1.17 -27.70 -13.94
C SER A 9 -0.27 -26.63 -13.36
N SER A 10 -0.06 -25.55 -14.10
CA SER A 10 0.48 -24.29 -13.58
C SER A 10 -0.59 -23.61 -12.74
N VAL A 11 -0.82 -24.12 -11.53
CA VAL A 11 -1.49 -23.35 -10.49
C VAL A 11 -0.50 -22.26 -10.06
N PRO A 12 -0.80 -20.96 -10.23
CA PRO A 12 0.10 -19.94 -9.74
C PRO A 12 0.15 -20.05 -8.22
N GLU A 13 1.37 -20.19 -7.68
CA GLU A 13 1.63 -20.06 -6.25
C GLU A 13 0.99 -18.75 -5.81
N LYS A 14 -0.03 -18.85 -4.94
CA LYS A 14 -0.60 -17.67 -4.29
C LYS A 14 0.57 -16.98 -3.59
N ASP A 15 0.89 -15.77 -4.01
CA ASP A 15 1.78 -14.85 -3.32
C ASP A 15 1.27 -14.66 -1.89
N VAL A 16 1.72 -15.51 -0.97
CA VAL A 16 1.43 -15.38 0.46
C VAL A 16 2.30 -14.24 0.95
N ARG A 17 1.78 -13.01 0.80
CA ARG A 17 2.40 -11.84 1.44
C ARG A 17 2.52 -12.12 2.93
N PRO A 18 3.69 -11.91 3.54
CA PRO A 18 3.88 -12.16 4.97
C PRO A 18 2.87 -11.34 5.75
N SER A 19 2.07 -12.03 6.59
CA SER A 19 1.03 -11.41 7.42
C SER A 19 1.68 -10.46 8.42
N ARG A 20 1.80 -9.20 8.03
CA ARG A 20 2.13 -8.10 8.94
C ARG A 20 0.92 -7.93 9.85
N ARG A 21 1.12 -8.10 11.15
CA ARG A 21 0.09 -7.92 12.19
C ARG A 21 -0.62 -6.59 11.92
N GLY A 22 -1.85 -6.67 11.41
CA GLY A 22 -2.63 -5.51 10.97
C GLY A 22 -2.79 -4.53 12.13
N GLY A 23 -2.61 -3.24 11.85
CA GLY A 23 -2.89 -2.17 12.81
C GLY A 23 -4.30 -2.32 13.40
N HIS A 24 -4.46 -1.86 14.64
CA HIS A 24 -5.71 -1.97 15.40
C HIS A 24 -6.82 -1.08 14.82
N PHE A 25 -7.39 -1.46 13.67
CA PHE A 25 -8.62 -0.86 13.16
C PHE A 25 -9.83 -1.50 13.83
N SER A 26 -10.88 -0.71 14.08
CA SER A 26 -12.13 -1.22 14.62
C SER A 26 -12.76 -2.25 13.68
N ALA A 27 -13.58 -3.16 14.23
CA ALA A 27 -14.30 -4.15 13.44
C ALA A 27 -15.27 -3.51 12.43
N ASP A 28 -15.95 -2.43 12.82
CA ASP A 28 -16.88 -1.72 11.95
C ASP A 28 -16.16 -1.12 10.74
N LEU A 29 -15.04 -0.44 10.97
CA LEU A 29 -14.23 0.13 9.89
C LEU A 29 -13.65 -0.95 8.97
N ALA A 30 -13.25 -2.10 9.54
CA ALA A 30 -12.77 -3.23 8.76
C ALA A 30 -13.86 -3.82 7.85
N ARG A 31 -15.11 -3.90 8.32
CA ARG A 31 -16.26 -4.37 7.51
C ARG A 31 -16.62 -3.42 6.39
N ASP A 32 -16.64 -2.12 6.67
CA ASP A 32 -16.89 -1.11 5.64
C ASP A 32 -15.81 -1.17 4.56
N ALA A 33 -14.55 -1.26 4.99
CA ALA A 33 -13.42 -1.42 4.08
C ALA A 33 -13.52 -2.73 3.28
N GLN A 34 -13.88 -3.85 3.91
CA GLN A 34 -14.12 -5.12 3.22
C GLN A 34 -15.17 -4.97 2.13
N ALA A 35 -16.32 -4.35 2.42
CA ALA A 35 -17.39 -4.12 1.44
C ALA A 35 -16.93 -3.23 0.28
N HIS A 36 -16.07 -2.25 0.54
CA HIS A 36 -15.48 -1.40 -0.49
C HIS A 36 -14.45 -2.15 -1.35
N PHE A 37 -13.53 -2.90 -0.74
CA PHE A 37 -12.52 -3.67 -1.46
C PHE A 37 -13.13 -4.83 -2.24
N GLN A 38 -14.18 -5.46 -1.72
CA GLN A 38 -14.93 -6.52 -2.41
C GLN A 38 -15.49 -6.05 -3.76
N LYS A 39 -15.93 -4.79 -3.87
CA LYS A 39 -16.46 -4.23 -5.11
C LYS A 39 -15.41 -4.03 -6.21
N GLN A 40 -14.13 -3.96 -5.83
CA GLN A 40 -13.02 -3.71 -6.75
C GLN A 40 -12.16 -4.98 -6.97
N SER A 41 -12.38 -5.99 -6.14
CA SER A 41 -11.69 -7.27 -6.14
C SER A 41 -12.40 -8.29 -7.04
N ILE A 42 -11.63 -9.15 -7.72
CA ILE A 42 -12.16 -10.29 -8.48
C ILE A 42 -12.54 -11.46 -7.54
N GLY A 43 -12.10 -11.44 -6.27
CA GLY A 43 -12.33 -12.49 -5.27
C GLY A 43 -12.91 -11.98 -3.95
N GLU A 44 -13.30 -12.91 -3.07
CA GLU A 44 -13.73 -12.58 -1.71
C GLU A 44 -12.58 -11.98 -0.89
N VAL A 45 -12.84 -10.83 -0.28
CA VAL A 45 -11.95 -10.16 0.66
C VAL A 45 -12.42 -10.49 2.07
N SER A 46 -11.53 -11.03 2.90
CA SER A 46 -11.84 -11.31 4.30
C SER A 46 -11.71 -10.07 5.19
N GLU A 47 -12.33 -10.06 6.38
CA GLU A 47 -12.18 -8.94 7.34
C GLU A 47 -10.70 -8.72 7.74
N VAL A 48 -9.94 -9.81 7.92
CA VAL A 48 -8.51 -9.76 8.26
C VAL A 48 -7.70 -9.12 7.14
N GLU A 49 -8.03 -9.46 5.89
CA GLU A 49 -7.41 -8.88 4.71
C GLU A 49 -7.77 -7.40 4.55
N ALA A 50 -9.02 -7.02 4.78
CA ALA A 50 -9.45 -5.63 4.77
C ALA A 50 -8.68 -4.79 5.81
N ARG A 51 -8.44 -5.32 7.01
CA ARG A 51 -7.58 -4.67 8.02
C ARG A 51 -6.13 -4.51 7.56
N ALA A 52 -5.58 -5.53 6.90
CA ALA A 52 -4.22 -5.46 6.35
C ALA A 52 -4.13 -4.39 5.25
N MET A 53 -5.10 -4.33 4.35
CA MET A 53 -5.17 -3.31 3.29
C MET A 53 -5.29 -1.89 3.87
N LEU A 54 -6.10 -1.71 4.92
CA LEU A 54 -6.18 -0.42 5.64
C LEU A 54 -4.85 -0.02 6.28
N ALA A 55 -4.11 -1.00 6.84
CA ALA A 55 -2.80 -0.76 7.44
C ALA A 55 -1.80 -0.29 6.37
N ASP A 56 -1.76 -0.98 5.23
CA ASP A 56 -0.88 -0.66 4.11
C ASP A 56 -1.17 0.75 3.54
N LEU A 57 -2.45 1.11 3.39
CA LEU A 57 -2.85 2.46 2.95
C LEU A 57 -2.41 3.53 3.95
N THR A 58 -2.61 3.27 5.24
CA THR A 58 -2.22 4.21 6.30
C THR A 58 -0.71 4.44 6.32
N ASP A 59 0.08 3.36 6.21
CA ASP A 59 1.54 3.45 6.13
C ASP A 59 1.99 4.19 4.85
N PHE A 60 1.33 3.95 3.72
CA PHE A 60 1.60 4.66 2.47
C PHE A 60 1.36 6.17 2.61
N PHE A 61 0.22 6.58 3.17
CA PHE A 61 -0.06 7.99 3.40
C PHE A 61 0.93 8.63 4.38
N ARG A 62 1.35 7.92 5.44
CA ARG A 62 2.40 8.40 6.35
C ARG A 62 3.69 8.72 5.59
N ILE A 63 4.15 7.79 4.72
CA ILE A 63 5.36 7.98 3.92
C ILE A 63 5.23 9.20 3.00
N LEU A 64 4.07 9.39 2.35
CA LEU A 64 3.83 10.55 1.50
C LEU A 64 3.89 11.87 2.28
N ILE A 65 3.30 11.92 3.48
CA ILE A 65 3.33 13.10 4.35
C ILE A 65 4.75 13.40 4.81
N GLU A 66 5.52 12.39 5.21
CA GLU A 66 6.93 12.55 5.59
C GLU A 66 7.78 13.06 4.43
N TRP A 67 7.55 12.53 3.23
CA TRP A 67 8.25 12.98 2.03
C TRP A 67 7.93 14.44 1.68
N ASP A 68 6.66 14.84 1.70
CA ASP A 68 6.26 16.23 1.47
C ASP A 68 6.85 17.17 2.54
N SER A 69 6.80 16.76 3.81
CA SER A 69 7.38 17.51 4.92
C SER A 69 8.88 17.74 4.74
N LYS A 70 9.63 16.70 4.32
CA LYS A 70 11.07 16.82 4.00
C LYS A 70 11.34 17.74 2.81
N ARG A 71 10.44 17.81 1.83
CA ARG A 71 10.55 18.74 0.71
C ARG A 71 10.29 20.18 1.13
N ARG A 72 9.30 20.42 1.98
CA ARG A 72 8.98 21.75 2.53
C ARG A 72 10.04 22.24 3.52
N ALA A 73 10.65 21.33 4.27
CA ALA A 73 11.73 21.61 5.22
C ALA A 73 13.10 21.88 4.56
N LYS A 74 13.17 22.08 3.23
CA LYS A 74 14.35 22.66 2.57
C LYS A 74 14.20 24.20 2.43
N PRO A 75 14.57 25.02 3.44
CA PRO A 75 14.86 26.42 3.21
C PRO A 75 16.29 26.51 2.63
N GLY A 76 16.43 26.84 1.35
CA GLY A 76 17.77 26.87 0.77
C GLY A 76 17.90 27.13 -0.72
N ARG A 77 17.06 27.98 -1.32
CA ARG A 77 17.57 28.85 -2.39
C ARG A 77 18.03 30.10 -1.68
N SER A 78 19.29 30.11 -1.25
CA SER A 78 19.98 31.32 -0.82
C SER A 78 19.84 32.34 -1.94
N ILE A 79 19.01 33.36 -1.73
CA ILE A 79 19.04 34.56 -2.56
C ILE A 79 20.44 35.14 -2.32
N PRO A 80 21.33 35.20 -3.31
CA PRO A 80 22.58 35.92 -3.13
C PRO A 80 22.19 37.36 -2.85
N ASN A 81 22.47 37.81 -1.62
CA ASN A 81 22.35 39.21 -1.24
C ASN A 81 23.37 39.95 -2.13
N SER A 82 22.92 40.46 -3.27
CA SER A 82 23.68 41.38 -4.11
C SER A 82 23.81 42.68 -3.33
N ARG A 83 24.83 42.69 -2.46
CA ARG A 83 25.70 43.79 -2.08
C ARG A 83 25.16 45.18 -2.42
N LYS A 84 24.64 45.89 -1.41
CA LYS A 84 24.70 47.36 -1.41
C LYS A 84 26.18 47.75 -1.41
N LYS A 85 26.63 48.41 -2.48
CA LYS A 85 27.76 49.35 -2.52
C LYS A 85 27.16 50.63 -3.11
N GLU A 86 26.98 51.63 -2.25
CA GLU A 86 27.85 52.81 -2.17
C GLU A 86 27.75 53.65 -3.43
#